data_AF-A0A2E0SW04-F1
#
_entry.id   AF-A0A2E0SW04-F1
#
_cell.length_a   1.000
_cell.length_b   1.000
_cell.length_c   1.000
_cell.angle_alpha   90.00
_cell.angle_beta   90.00
_cell.angle_gamma   90.00
#
_symmetry.space_group_name_H-M   'P 1'
#
loop_
_entity.id
_entity.type
_entity.pdbx_description
1 polymer ?
#
loop_
_entity_poly.entity_id
_entity_poly.type
_entity_poly.pdbx_seq_one_letter_code
_entity_poly.pdbx_strand_id
1 'polypeptide(L)' 'MAETAFPPSVFDRLLKDRIIWLGSEVRDDNSNEIAAKLLLLAAEDPEKDIYLYINSPGGSITAGMAIYDTMQFVPNDIV' A
#
# COMPACT_ATOMS: atom_id res chain seq x y z
N MET A 1 25.06 14.48 7.72
CA MET A 1 24.03 14.11 6.74
C MET A 1 24.39 12.72 6.23
N ALA A 2 23.83 11.69 6.85
CA ALA A 2 23.97 10.31 6.38
C ALA A 2 22.67 9.97 5.66
N GLU A 3 22.70 10.08 4.34
CA GLU A 3 21.68 9.51 3.47
C GLU A 3 21.75 7.99 3.69
N THR A 4 20.88 7.50 4.57
CA THR A 4 20.81 6.07 4.86
C THR A 4 19.99 5.49 3.72
N ALA A 5 20.67 5.14 2.62
CA ALA A 5 20.10 4.23 1.65
C ALA A 5 19.70 2.97 2.42
N PHE A 6 18.40 2.80 2.65
CA PHE A 6 17.90 1.56 3.22
C PHE A 6 18.36 0.43 2.29
N PRO A 7 18.97 -0.66 2.80
CA PRO A 7 19.11 -1.89 2.01
C PRO A 7 17.72 -2.24 1.46
N PRO A 8 17.57 -2.92 0.29
CA PRO A 8 16.27 -3.16 -0.36
C PRO A 8 15.21 -3.36 0.70
N SER A 9 14.34 -2.36 0.81
CA SER A 9 13.74 -2.00 2.09
C SER A 9 12.97 -3.19 2.61
N VAL A 10 12.91 -3.38 3.93
CA VAL A 10 12.09 -4.47 4.51
C VAL A 10 10.67 -4.46 3.92
N PHE A 11 10.16 -3.26 3.59
CA PHE A 11 8.91 -3.06 2.85
C PHE A 11 8.90 -3.61 1.42
N ASP A 12 9.99 -3.53 0.66
CA ASP A 12 10.09 -4.17 -0.66
C ASP A 12 10.04 -5.70 -0.56
N ARG A 13 10.60 -6.26 0.52
CA ARG A 13 10.49 -7.70 0.80
C ARG A 13 9.07 -8.08 1.21
N LEU A 14 8.45 -7.29 2.09
CA LEU A 14 7.04 -7.46 2.46
C LEU A 14 6.11 -7.36 1.26
N LEU A 15 6.38 -6.44 0.32
CA LEU A 15 5.58 -6.30 -0.89
C LEU A 15 5.60 -7.56 -1.75
N LYS A 16 6.76 -8.25 -1.85
CA LYS A 16 6.84 -9.56 -2.54
C LYS A 16 6.01 -10.64 -1.85
N ASP A 17 5.85 -10.53 -0.53
CA ASP A 17 4.96 -11.37 0.27
C ASP A 17 3.51 -10.83 0.30
N ARG A 18 3.19 -9.86 -0.58
CA ARG A 18 1.87 -9.22 -0.76
C ARG A 18 1.38 -8.42 0.45
N ILE A 19 2.33 -7.85 1.19
CA ILE A 19 2.07 -7.03 2.38
C ILE A 19 2.37 -5.56 2.07
N ILE A 20 1.34 -4.71 2.20
CA ILE A 20 1.42 -3.26 2.07
C ILE A 20 1.33 -2.63 3.47
N TRP A 21 2.13 -1.60 3.73
CA TRP A 21 2.17 -0.90 5.01
C TRP A 21 1.75 0.56 4.88
N LEU A 22 0.72 0.96 5.61
CA LEU A 22 0.30 2.36 5.80
C LEU A 22 0.66 2.79 7.22
N GLY A 23 1.88 3.31 7.38
CA GLY A 23 2.47 3.65 8.69
C GLY A 23 2.57 5.15 8.99
N SER A 24 2.01 6.00 8.14
CA SER A 24 2.12 7.45 8.22
C SER A 24 0.77 8.12 7.96
N GLU A 25 0.71 9.42 8.19
CA GLU A 25 -0.45 10.24 7.86
C GLU A 25 -0.82 10.10 6.37
N VAL A 26 -2.11 9.95 6.07
CA VAL A 26 -2.63 9.75 4.72
C VAL A 26 -2.57 11.07 3.94
N ARG A 27 -1.82 11.07 2.84
CA ARG A 27 -1.57 12.21 1.94
C ARG A 27 -1.64 11.74 0.49
N ASP A 28 -1.71 12.68 -0.45
CA ASP A 28 -1.90 12.32 -1.86
C ASP A 28 -0.72 11.49 -2.41
N ASP A 29 0.51 11.75 -1.96
CA ASP A 29 1.71 11.02 -2.36
C ASP A 29 1.68 9.54 -1.92
N ASN A 30 1.52 9.29 -0.62
CA ASN A 30 1.50 7.92 -0.10
C ASN A 30 0.23 7.15 -0.50
N SER A 31 -0.90 7.84 -0.71
CA SER A 31 -2.12 7.25 -1.25
C SER A 31 -1.90 6.72 -2.66
N ASN A 32 -1.28 7.51 -3.53
CA ASN A 32 -0.96 7.08 -4.89
C ASN A 32 0.00 5.88 -4.89
N GLU A 33 0.97 5.86 -3.98
CA GLU A 33 1.87 4.71 -3.83
C GLU A 33 1.15 3.44 -3.38
N ILE A 34 0.23 3.54 -2.41
CA ILE A 34 -0.56 2.40 -1.93
C ILE A 34 -1.48 1.88 -3.04
N ALA A 35 -2.18 2.77 -3.73
CA ALA A 35 -3.04 2.41 -4.85
C ALA A 35 -2.23 1.71 -5.97
N ALA A 36 -1.05 2.22 -6.32
CA ALA A 36 -0.18 1.60 -7.29
C ALA A 36 0.28 0.19 -6.86
N LYS A 37 0.62 -0.01 -5.58
CA LYS A 37 1.00 -1.32 -5.02
C LYS A 37 -0.17 -2.32 -5.06
N LEU A 38 -1.39 -1.88 -4.74
CA LEU A 38 -2.60 -2.71 -4.84
C LEU A 38 -2.83 -3.20 -6.28
N LEU A 39 -2.77 -2.28 -7.25
CA LEU A 39 -2.94 -2.60 -8.67
C LEU A 39 -1.84 -3.53 -9.19
N LEU A 40 -0.59 -3.33 -8.74
CA LEU A 40 0.53 -4.19 -9.11
C LEU A 40 0.31 -5.63 -8.61
N LEU A 41 -0.01 -5.79 -7.32
CA LEU A 41 -0.24 -7.10 -6.72
C LEU A 41 -1.45 -7.82 -7.35
N ALA A 42 -2.50 -7.06 -7.69
CA ALA A 42 -3.67 -7.58 -8.40
C ALA A 42 -3.34 -8.05 -9.83
N ALA A 43 -2.46 -7.33 -10.53
CA ALA A 43 -2.00 -7.72 -11.86
C ALA A 43 -1.07 -8.94 -11.83
N GLU A 44 -0.28 -9.10 -10.77
CA GLU A 44 0.61 -10.27 -10.59
C GLU A 44 -0.17 -11.55 -10.29
N ASP A 45 -1.17 -11.48 -9.40
CA ASP A 45 -2.01 -12.60 -9.02
C ASP A 45 -3.36 -12.09 -8.49
N PRO A 46 -4.45 -12.17 -9.29
CA PRO A 46 -5.75 -11.65 -8.90
C PRO A 46 -6.52 -12.53 -7.90
N GLU A 47 -6.07 -13.77 -7.65
CA GLU A 47 -6.76 -14.72 -6.76
C GLU A 47 -6.17 -14.74 -5.34
N LYS A 48 -4.97 -14.20 -5.14
CA LYS A 48 -4.31 -14.18 -3.83
C LYS A 48 -4.60 -12.92 -3.04
N ASP A 49 -4.87 -13.08 -1.75
CA ASP A 49 -5.08 -11.99 -0.81
C ASP A 49 -3.94 -10.97 -0.81
N ILE A 50 -4.29 -9.73 -0.46
CA ILE A 50 -3.34 -8.65 -0.20
C ILE A 50 -3.54 -8.18 1.24
N TYR A 51 -2.45 -8.12 1.99
CA TYR A 51 -2.49 -7.71 3.40
C TYR A 51 -2.17 -6.23 3.53
N LEU A 52 -3.10 -5.43 4.04
CA LEU A 52 -2.91 -4.01 4.27
C LEU A 52 -2.79 -3.72 5.76
N TYR A 53 -1.55 -3.57 6.25
CA TYR A 53 -1.30 -3.21 7.63
C TYR A 53 -1.41 -1.71 7.83
N ILE A 54 -2.28 -1.29 8.75
CA ILE A 54 -2.58 0.12 9.00
C ILE A 54 -2.14 0.51 10.41
N ASN A 55 -1.20 1.45 10.49
CA ASN A 55 -0.85 2.19 11.69
C ASN A 55 -0.69 3.67 11.32
N SER A 56 -1.83 4.31 11.07
CA SER A 56 -1.89 5.69 10.60
C SER A 56 -2.73 6.54 11.54
N PRO A 57 -2.35 7.80 11.79
CA PRO A 57 -3.20 8.76 12.51
C PRO A 57 -4.39 9.25 11.67
N GLY A 58 -4.57 8.77 10.43
CA GLY A 58 -5.52 9.31 9.46
C GLY A 58 -4.86 10.38 8.59
N GLY A 59 -5.67 11.28 8.00
CA GLY A 59 -5.17 12.36 7.15
C GLY A 59 -6.23 12.89 6.19
N SER A 60 -5.83 13.15 4.94
CA SER A 60 -6.74 13.62 3.89
C SER A 60 -7.82 12.58 3.58
N ILE A 61 -9.08 13.02 3.62
CA ILE A 61 -10.24 12.17 3.29
C ILE A 61 -10.20 11.75 1.82
N THR A 62 -9.85 12.66 0.90
CA THR A 62 -9.81 12.36 -0.53
C THR A 62 -8.70 11.37 -0.86
N ALA A 63 -7.55 11.48 -0.21
CA ALA A 63 -6.47 10.50 -0.32
C ALA A 63 -6.90 9.14 0.25
N GLY A 64 -7.57 9.12 1.41
CA GLY A 64 -8.16 7.89 1.97
C GLY A 64 -9.16 7.23 1.03
N MET A 65 -10.01 8.02 0.36
CA MET A 65 -10.97 7.52 -0.62
C MET A 65 -10.29 6.91 -1.86
N ALA A 66 -9.17 7.47 -2.32
CA ALA A 66 -8.43 6.88 -3.44
C ALA A 66 -7.88 5.48 -3.10
N ILE A 67 -7.38 5.29 -1.86
CA ILE A 67 -6.99 3.96 -1.37
C ILE A 67 -8.21 3.04 -1.32
N TYR A 68 -9.29 3.50 -0.69
CA TYR A 68 -10.51 2.71 -0.50
C TYR A 68 -11.13 2.27 -1.84
N ASP A 69 -11.30 3.18 -2.79
CA ASP A 69 -11.86 2.87 -4.11
C ASP A 69 -10.97 1.88 -4.86
N THR A 70 -9.64 1.98 -4.70
CA THR A 70 -8.70 1.00 -5.28
C THR A 70 -8.86 -0.38 -4.64
N MET A 71 -9.05 -0.45 -3.32
CA MET A 71 -9.33 -1.70 -2.61
C MET A 71 -10.63 -2.35 -3.10
N GLN A 72 -11.66 -1.56 -3.40
CA GLN A 72 -12.93 -2.07 -3.96
C GLN A 72 -12.83 -2.44 -5.44
N PHE A 73 -11.88 -1.85 -6.16
CA PHE A 73 -11.69 -2.08 -7.59
C PHE A 73 -10.92 -3.38 -7.89
N VAL A 74 -9.90 -3.70 -7.09
CA VAL A 74 -9.11 -4.93 -7.30
C VAL A 74 -9.93 -6.17 -6.95
N PRO A 75 -9.76 -7.28 -7.68
CA PRO A 75 -10.53 -8.52 -7.44
C PRO A 75 -10.08 -9.27 -6.18
N ASN A 76 -8.92 -8.91 -5.63
CA ASN A 76 -8.31 -9.56 -4.48
C ASN A 76 -9.06 -9.26 -3.18
N ASP A 77 -9.12 -10.24 -2.29
CA ASP A 77 -9.50 -9.99 -0.91
C ASP A 77 -8.41 -9.17 -0.21
N ILE A 78 -8.82 -8.05 0.41
CA ILE A 78 -7.93 -7.18 1.18
C ILE A 78 -8.12 -7.46 2.66
N VAL A 79 -7.05 -7.86 3.34
CA VAL A 79 -7.03 -8.30 4.75
C VAL A 79 -6.27 -7.33 5.64
#